data_AF-A0A357L768-F1
#
_entry.id   AF-A0A357L768-F1
#
_cell.length_a   1.000
_cell.length_b   1.000
_cell.length_c   1.000
_cell.angle_alpha   90.00
_cell.angle_beta   90.00
_cell.angle_gamma   90.00
#
_symmetry.space_group_name_H-M   'P 1'
#
loop_
_entity.id
_entity.type
_entity.pdbx_description
1 polymer ?
#
loop_
_entity_poly.entity_id
_entity_poly.type
_entity_poly.pdbx_seq_one_letter_code
_entity_poly.pdbx_strand_id
1 'polypeptide(L)'
;MADDSERVDDRAKFRAMTEGTQEDWMKIAAHFGPFASAGGKRVLDHLRLLEGDYGGFPVDRLTHSLQTATRAYRDGRDEEYVVCALLHDIGDTL
;
A
#
# COMPACT_ATOMS: atom_id res chain seq x y z
N MET A 1 9.43 -12.67 27.96
CA MET A 1 8.96 -11.29 27.73
C MET A 1 10.22 -10.46 27.56
N ALA A 2 10.58 -10.12 26.33
CA ALA A 2 11.71 -9.24 26.07
C ALA A 2 11.24 -7.80 26.28
N ASP A 3 12.05 -7.05 27.02
CA ASP A 3 11.83 -5.68 27.44
C ASP A 3 11.65 -4.74 26.23
N ASP A 4 10.53 -4.02 26.21
CA ASP A 4 10.12 -3.10 25.13
C ASP A 4 10.81 -1.73 25.26
N SER A 5 11.65 -1.55 26.29
CA SER A 5 12.27 -0.28 26.68
C SER A 5 13.46 0.18 25.82
N GLU A 6 14.08 -0.68 24.98
CA GLU A 6 15.30 -0.32 24.23
C GLU A 6 15.06 0.32 22.85
N ARG A 7 13.83 0.38 22.32
CA ARG A 7 13.57 0.78 20.92
C ARG A 7 13.20 2.24 20.67
N VAL A 8 13.23 3.11 21.68
CA VAL A 8 12.69 4.47 21.54
C VAL A 8 13.60 5.42 20.73
N ASP A 9 14.89 5.08 20.54
CA ASP A 9 15.88 6.03 19.98
C ASP A 9 16.55 5.63 18.64
N ASP A 10 16.16 4.51 18.04
CA ASP A 10 16.77 4.05 16.78
C ASP A 10 16.13 4.67 15.53
N ARG A 11 16.27 5.99 15.43
CA ARG A 11 15.74 6.80 14.32
C ARG A 11 16.85 7.59 13.64
N ALA A 12 16.71 7.78 12.34
CA ALA A 12 17.54 8.73 11.59
C ALA A 12 17.47 10.14 12.20
N LYS A 13 18.59 10.86 12.20
CA LYS A 13 18.70 12.19 12.85
C LYS A 13 18.77 13.37 11.87
N PHE A 14 18.92 13.12 10.57
CA PHE A 14 19.00 14.16 9.55
C PHE A 14 17.73 15.02 9.47
N ARG A 15 17.86 16.30 9.08
CA ARG A 15 16.71 17.21 8.86
C ARG A 15 16.40 17.40 7.38
N ALA A 16 17.39 17.21 6.51
CA ALA A 16 17.23 17.10 5.06
C ALA A 16 17.77 15.76 4.56
N MET A 17 17.15 15.15 3.54
CA MET A 17 17.58 13.84 3.01
C MET A 17 19.04 13.87 2.49
N THR A 18 19.51 15.02 2.03
CA THR A 18 20.90 15.25 1.59
C THR A 18 21.92 15.17 2.72
N GLU A 19 21.49 15.30 3.98
CA GLU A 19 22.32 15.19 5.18
C GLU A 19 22.36 13.75 5.72
N GLY A 20 21.62 12.82 5.10
CA GLY A 20 21.50 11.44 5.58
C GLY A 20 22.84 10.70 5.55
N THR A 21 23.22 10.12 6.68
CA THR A 21 24.44 9.31 6.81
C THR A 21 24.15 7.83 6.54
N GLN A 22 25.20 7.04 6.29
CA GLN A 22 25.05 5.58 6.18
C GLN A 22 24.38 4.97 7.41
N GLU A 23 24.72 5.46 8.61
CA GLU A 23 24.12 5.02 9.85
C GLU A 23 22.61 5.29 9.88
N ASP A 24 22.17 6.49 9.47
CA ASP A 24 20.75 6.83 9.38
C ASP A 24 19.99 5.88 8.44
N TRP A 25 20.57 5.58 7.27
CA TRP A 25 19.96 4.68 6.30
C TRP A 25 19.89 3.23 6.78
N MET A 26 20.90 2.76 7.52
CA MET A 26 20.86 1.43 8.14
C MET A 26 19.72 1.32 9.16
N LYS A 27 19.50 2.36 9.97
CA LYS A 27 18.36 2.43 10.90
C LYS A 27 17.04 2.36 10.14
N ILE A 28 16.88 3.19 9.10
CA ILE A 28 15.66 3.19 8.27
C ILE A 28 15.43 1.80 7.64
N ALA A 29 16.47 1.18 7.07
CA ALA A 29 16.36 -0.12 6.43
C ALA A 29 15.95 -1.23 7.41
N ALA A 30 16.48 -1.19 8.65
CA ALA A 30 16.12 -2.14 9.70
C ALA A 30 14.61 -2.09 10.05
N HIS A 31 14.02 -0.89 10.10
CA HIS A 31 12.58 -0.72 10.30
C HIS A 31 11.76 -1.03 9.04
N PHE A 32 12.30 -0.74 7.85
CA PHE A 32 11.60 -0.92 6.58
C PHE A 32 11.42 -2.40 6.21
N GLY A 33 12.39 -3.28 6.51
CA GLY A 33 12.32 -4.69 6.12
C GLY A 33 11.01 -5.40 6.51
N PRO A 34 10.63 -5.41 7.80
CA PRO A 34 9.35 -5.97 8.26
C PRO A 34 8.15 -5.30 7.59
N PHE A 35 8.17 -3.96 7.47
CA PHE A 35 7.11 -3.22 6.81
C PHE A 35 6.96 -3.65 5.34
N ALA A 36 8.04 -3.67 4.55
CA ALA A 36 8.03 -3.98 3.13
C ALA A 36 7.44 -5.36 2.82
N SER A 37 7.74 -6.37 3.66
CA SER A 37 7.26 -7.75 3.48
C SER A 37 5.72 -7.87 3.43
N ALA A 38 5.01 -6.98 4.13
CA ALA A 38 3.55 -6.96 4.18
C ALA A 38 2.91 -5.97 3.17
N GLY A 39 3.69 -5.45 2.21
CA GLY A 39 3.23 -4.45 1.23
C GLY A 39 1.99 -4.88 0.44
N GLY A 40 2.02 -6.08 -0.15
CA GLY A 40 0.89 -6.60 -0.91
C GLY A 40 -0.38 -6.74 -0.07
N LYS A 41 -0.26 -7.18 1.19
CA LYS A 41 -1.40 -7.25 2.11
C LYS A 41 -2.00 -5.87 2.35
N ARG A 42 -1.18 -4.84 2.58
CA ARG A 42 -1.67 -3.47 2.79
C ARG A 42 -2.38 -2.89 1.57
N VAL A 43 -1.88 -3.16 0.36
CA VAL A 43 -2.58 -2.77 -0.88
C VAL A 43 -3.97 -3.40 -0.93
N LEU A 44 -4.09 -4.69 -0.62
CA LEU A 44 -5.39 -5.37 -0.59
C LEU A 44 -6.29 -4.86 0.55
N ASP A 45 -5.72 -4.54 1.70
CA ASP A 45 -6.48 -3.95 2.82
C ASP A 45 -7.03 -2.56 2.45
N HIS A 46 -6.25 -1.74 1.74
CA HIS A 46 -6.71 -0.44 1.23
C HIS A 46 -7.78 -0.59 0.14
N LEU A 47 -7.61 -1.53 -0.80
CA LEU A 47 -8.63 -1.82 -1.81
C LEU A 47 -9.99 -2.17 -1.17
N ARG A 48 -9.98 -2.91 -0.05
CA ARG A 48 -11.20 -3.26 0.69
C ARG A 48 -11.90 -2.06 1.34
N LEU A 49 -11.23 -0.93 1.53
CA LEU A 49 -11.87 0.28 2.05
C LEU A 49 -12.92 0.85 1.07
N LEU A 50 -12.88 0.44 -0.20
CA LEU A 50 -13.88 0.79 -1.21
C LEU A 50 -15.20 0.02 -1.06
N GLU A 51 -15.25 -0.99 -0.19
CA GLU A 51 -16.46 -1.78 0.06
C GLU A 51 -17.53 -0.91 0.74
N GLY A 52 -18.75 -0.95 0.21
CA GLY A 52 -19.87 -0.17 0.73
C GLY A 52 -19.86 1.33 0.39
N ASP A 53 -18.83 1.86 -0.28
CA ASP A 53 -18.90 3.22 -0.86
C ASP A 53 -19.63 3.17 -2.20
N TYR A 54 -20.91 3.52 -2.17
CA TYR A 54 -21.74 3.55 -3.36
C TYR A 54 -21.65 4.85 -4.14
N GLY A 55 -21.35 6.00 -3.51
CA GLY A 55 -21.37 7.30 -4.21
C GLY A 55 -22.67 7.62 -5.01
N GLY A 56 -23.78 6.92 -4.74
CA GLY A 56 -25.02 7.00 -5.53
C GLY A 56 -25.13 6.05 -6.73
N PHE A 57 -24.11 5.22 -6.98
CA PHE A 57 -24.10 4.16 -7.99
C PHE A 57 -24.84 2.89 -7.52
N PRO A 58 -25.24 2.00 -8.45
CA PRO A 58 -25.94 0.75 -8.10
C PRO A 58 -25.04 -0.34 -7.48
N VAL A 59 -23.72 -0.17 -7.52
CA VAL A 59 -22.73 -1.05 -6.89
C VAL A 59 -21.69 -0.20 -6.17
N ASP A 60 -21.04 -0.77 -5.18
CA ASP A 60 -19.95 -0.08 -4.48
C ASP A 60 -18.67 0.00 -5.34
N ARG A 61 -17.76 0.87 -4.93
CA ARG A 61 -16.48 1.08 -5.63
C ARG A 61 -15.63 -0.19 -5.68
N LEU A 62 -15.62 -1.01 -4.63
CA LEU A 62 -14.90 -2.30 -4.67
C LEU A 62 -15.43 -3.21 -5.80
N THR A 63 -16.75 -3.34 -5.88
CA THR A 63 -17.41 -4.12 -6.94
C THR A 63 -17.11 -3.53 -8.31
N HIS A 64 -17.13 -2.20 -8.43
CA HIS A 64 -16.73 -1.51 -9.67
C HIS A 64 -15.30 -1.87 -10.09
N SER A 65 -14.32 -1.75 -9.20
CA SER A 65 -12.92 -2.08 -9.49
C SER A 65 -12.74 -3.54 -9.90
N LEU A 66 -13.41 -4.48 -9.21
CA LEU A 66 -13.41 -5.90 -9.56
C LEU A 66 -14.00 -6.16 -10.95
N GLN A 67 -15.12 -5.50 -11.29
CA GLN A 67 -15.73 -5.61 -12.61
C GLN A 67 -14.80 -5.08 -13.71
N THR A 68 -14.15 -3.93 -13.48
CA THR A 68 -13.20 -3.32 -14.43
C THR A 68 -12.00 -4.24 -14.67
N ALA A 69 -11.39 -4.77 -13.62
CA ALA A 69 -10.30 -5.75 -13.73
C ALA A 69 -10.74 -7.04 -14.43
N THR A 70 -11.93 -7.55 -14.12
CA THR A 70 -12.48 -8.76 -14.76
C THR A 70 -12.71 -8.56 -16.26
N ARG A 71 -13.16 -7.37 -16.68
CA ARG A 71 -13.32 -7.03 -18.10
C ARG A 71 -11.97 -6.98 -18.80
N ALA A 72 -10.97 -6.32 -18.20
CA ALA A 72 -9.61 -6.28 -18.72
C ALA A 72 -9.01 -7.69 -18.86
N TYR A 73 -9.19 -8.55 -17.87
CA TYR A 73 -8.72 -9.93 -17.93
C TYR A 73 -9.39 -10.72 -19.08
N ARG A 74 -10.71 -10.57 -19.24
CA ARG A 74 -11.47 -11.23 -20.32
C ARG A 74 -11.13 -10.68 -21.71
N ASP A 75 -10.67 -9.44 -21.79
CA ASP A 75 -10.15 -8.81 -23.01
C ASP A 75 -8.72 -9.27 -23.36
N GLY A 76 -8.12 -10.16 -22.54
CA GLY A 76 -6.78 -10.69 -22.80
C GLY A 76 -5.66 -9.66 -22.58
N ARG A 77 -5.91 -8.64 -21.74
CA ARG A 77 -4.89 -7.67 -21.34
C ARG A 77 -3.81 -8.33 -20.50
N ASP A 78 -2.62 -7.74 -20.49
CA ASP A 78 -1.51 -8.21 -19.66
C ASP A 78 -1.78 -8.02 -18.15
N GLU A 79 -0.96 -8.69 -17.33
CA GLU A 79 -1.10 -8.67 -15.88
C GLU A 79 -1.02 -7.26 -15.31
N GLU A 80 -0.07 -6.44 -15.78
CA GLU A 80 0.10 -5.06 -15.32
C GLU A 80 -1.16 -4.23 -15.55
N TYR A 81 -1.77 -4.37 -16.73
CA TYR A 81 -3.00 -3.67 -17.06
C TYR A 81 -4.17 -4.15 -16.20
N VAL A 82 -4.30 -5.46 -15.95
CA VAL A 82 -5.34 -6.02 -15.08
C VAL A 82 -5.17 -5.54 -13.64
N VAL A 83 -3.94 -5.47 -13.13
CA VAL A 83 -3.64 -4.95 -11.79
C VAL A 83 -3.93 -3.45 -11.70
N CYS A 84 -3.52 -2.66 -12.70
CA CYS A 84 -3.85 -1.23 -12.78
C CYS A 84 -5.37 -1.02 -12.80
N ALA A 85 -6.10 -1.80 -13.59
CA ALA A 85 -7.56 -1.77 -13.63
C ALA A 85 -8.20 -2.13 -12.29
N LEU A 86 -7.62 -3.06 -11.53
CA LEU A 86 -8.10 -3.41 -10.18
C LEU A 86 -7.85 -2.29 -9.17
N LEU A 87 -6.72 -1.59 -9.27
CA LEU A 87 -6.26 -0.65 -8.25
C LEU A 87 -6.51 0.83 -8.60
N HIS A 88 -7.13 1.14 -9.74
CA HIS A 88 -7.22 2.52 -10.27
C HIS A 88 -7.86 3.53 -9.30
N ASP A 89 -8.85 3.10 -8.52
CA ASP A 89 -9.60 3.95 -7.57
C ASP A 89 -9.12 3.80 -6.11
N ILE A 90 -8.02 3.09 -5.85
CA ILE A 90 -7.55 2.85 -4.47
C ILE A 90 -7.28 4.15 -3.68
N GLY A 91 -6.99 5.24 -4.39
CA GLY A 91 -6.75 6.56 -3.83
C GLY A 91 -7.99 7.35 -3.43
N ASP A 92 -9.20 6.93 -3.79
CA ASP A 92 -10.44 7.69 -3.50
C ASP A 92 -10.81 7.71 -2.01
N THR A 93 -10.12 6.89 -1.21
CA THR A 93 -10.29 6.79 0.25
C THR A 93 -9.30 7.66 1.04
N LEU A 94 -8.42 8.41 0.36
CA LEU A 94 -7.39 9.29 0.94
C LEU A 94 -7.83 10.76 0.91
#